data_AF-A0A6L8N5A9-F1
#
_entry.id   AF-A0A6L8N5A9-F1
#
_cell.length_a   1.000
_cell.length_b   1.000
_cell.length_c   1.000
_cell.angle_alpha   90.00
_cell.angle_beta   90.00
_cell.angle_gamma   90.00
#
_symmetry.space_group_name_H-M   'P 1'
#
loop_
_entity.id
_entity.type
_entity.pdbx_description
1 polymer ?
#
loop_
_entity_poly.entity_id
_entity_poly.type
_entity_poly.pdbx_seq_one_letter_code
_entity_poly.pdbx_strand_id
1 'polypeptide(L)'
;MNALMQHASGGSCASEEWPMLYLGVVAVLAGCGFLVNLIALWVCVNVEQPVRTWAVAMVLLPWIGLVVALVASVGLGLDAADRGGSPWWFLLAGAGAHLGALAVVALLARSAARRASRDGVPAPDTAAPGARTGGTRTPSEPARSRPSAAPPVDSPRSHEEWRARVIRRPDDVGYGVLLPWLAEKYFAHHHRLVDRHLPSGCHPGETATADDALAVLALGESMHRMLFRDRSWFVHDAMRWGATWNEVAAALDVTTGRARSVLRSYAETQRELYEETERTGDRPLGYSAEKYSSALALIRLADDARSPSAA
;
A
#
# COMPACT_ATOMS: atom_id res chain seq x y z
N MET A 1 -54.25 -49.89 -47.43
CA MET A 1 -52.86 -49.41 -47.61
C MET A 1 -52.89 -47.90 -47.62
N ASN A 2 -52.06 -47.23 -46.81
CA ASN A 2 -51.90 -45.77 -46.66
C ASN A 2 -52.81 -45.01 -45.66
N ALA A 3 -52.82 -45.39 -44.38
CA ALA A 3 -53.38 -44.51 -43.33
C ALA A 3 -52.74 -44.63 -41.93
N LEU A 4 -51.63 -45.37 -41.75
CA LEU A 4 -51.11 -45.70 -40.42
C LEU A 4 -49.63 -45.37 -40.20
N MET A 5 -49.06 -44.44 -40.96
CA MET A 5 -47.61 -44.15 -40.93
C MET A 5 -47.25 -42.66 -40.76
N GLN A 6 -48.02 -41.88 -40.00
CA GLN A 6 -47.75 -40.44 -39.80
C GLN A 6 -47.96 -39.90 -38.38
N HIS A 7 -47.87 -40.73 -37.34
CA HIS A 7 -47.95 -40.26 -35.93
C HIS A 7 -46.71 -40.60 -35.10
N ALA A 8 -45.54 -40.63 -35.74
CA ALA A 8 -44.25 -40.70 -35.05
C ALA A 8 -43.31 -39.57 -35.48
N SER A 9 -43.83 -38.34 -35.56
CA SER A 9 -43.04 -37.16 -35.18
C SER A 9 -43.20 -37.04 -33.67
N GLY A 10 -42.49 -37.82 -32.86
CA GLY A 10 -41.04 -37.63 -32.74
C GLY A 10 -40.73 -36.21 -32.25
N GLY A 11 -41.65 -35.57 -31.51
CA GLY A 11 -41.41 -34.30 -30.84
C GLY A 11 -40.27 -34.48 -29.86
N SER A 12 -39.08 -34.08 -30.28
CA SER A 12 -37.90 -34.08 -29.43
C SER A 12 -38.13 -33.06 -28.32
N CYS A 13 -38.58 -33.52 -27.16
CA CYS A 13 -38.59 -32.75 -25.91
C CYS A 13 -37.19 -32.27 -25.47
N ALA A 14 -36.14 -32.52 -26.25
CA ALA A 14 -34.79 -32.03 -26.01
C ALA A 14 -34.55 -30.58 -26.45
N SER A 15 -35.51 -29.91 -27.09
CA SER A 15 -35.28 -28.57 -27.67
C SER A 15 -35.47 -27.39 -26.70
N GLU A 16 -36.17 -27.55 -25.58
CA GLU A 16 -36.45 -26.43 -24.65
C GLU A 16 -35.43 -26.27 -23.51
N GLU A 17 -34.66 -27.30 -23.15
CA GLU A 17 -33.77 -27.24 -21.97
C GLU A 17 -32.40 -26.60 -22.25
N TRP A 18 -31.99 -26.54 -23.50
CA TRP A 18 -30.61 -26.21 -23.84
C TRP A 18 -30.22 -24.73 -23.70
N PRO A 19 -31.11 -23.74 -23.90
CA PRO A 19 -30.81 -22.33 -23.59
C PRO A 19 -30.48 -22.12 -22.11
N MET A 20 -31.19 -22.82 -21.21
CA MET A 20 -30.93 -22.74 -19.77
C MET A 20 -29.59 -23.38 -19.40
N LEU A 21 -29.25 -24.52 -20.01
CA LEU A 21 -27.95 -25.17 -19.83
C LEU A 21 -26.80 -24.28 -20.35
N TYR A 22 -26.97 -23.67 -21.53
CA TYR A 22 -26.00 -22.73 -22.10
C TYR A 22 -25.78 -21.52 -21.18
N LEU A 23 -26.86 -20.86 -20.73
CA LEU A 23 -26.78 -19.73 -19.80
C LEU A 23 -26.15 -20.13 -18.45
N GLY A 24 -26.44 -21.33 -17.95
CA GLY A 24 -25.80 -21.89 -16.76
C GLY A 24 -24.28 -22.03 -16.92
N VAL A 25 -23.82 -22.57 -18.05
CA VAL A 25 -22.39 -22.69 -18.36
C VAL A 25 -21.73 -21.32 -18.49
N VAL A 26 -22.36 -20.37 -19.20
CA VAL A 26 -21.86 -18.99 -19.32
C VAL A 26 -21.72 -18.34 -17.95
N ALA A 27 -22.72 -18.49 -17.08
CA ALA A 27 -22.71 -17.91 -15.73
C ALA A 27 -21.58 -18.49 -14.86
N VAL A 28 -21.38 -19.81 -14.88
CA VAL A 28 -20.28 -20.46 -14.14
C VAL A 28 -18.91 -19.95 -14.63
N LEU A 29 -18.71 -19.89 -15.95
CA LEU A 29 -17.45 -19.40 -16.53
C LEU A 29 -17.18 -17.93 -16.19
N ALA A 30 -18.23 -17.09 -16.23
CA ALA A 30 -18.14 -15.69 -15.83
C ALA A 30 -17.77 -15.54 -14.35
N GLY A 31 -18.38 -16.35 -13.48
CA GLY A 31 -18.05 -16.41 -12.06
C GLY A 31 -16.59 -16.80 -11.80
N CYS A 32 -16.08 -17.81 -12.52
CA CYS A 32 -14.67 -18.18 -12.45
C CYS A 32 -13.74 -17.05 -12.90
N GLY A 33 -14.04 -16.39 -14.03
CA GLY A 33 -13.26 -15.24 -14.51
C GLY A 33 -13.25 -14.07 -13.54
N PHE A 34 -14.40 -13.79 -12.91
CA PHE A 34 -14.52 -12.78 -11.86
C PHE A 34 -13.66 -13.11 -10.63
N LEU A 35 -13.67 -14.37 -10.18
CA LEU A 35 -12.85 -14.81 -9.05
C LEU A 35 -11.35 -14.65 -9.33
N VAL A 36 -10.89 -15.04 -10.52
CA VAL A 36 -9.49 -14.87 -10.94
C VAL A 36 -9.09 -13.38 -10.95
N ASN A 37 -9.96 -12.52 -11.47
CA ASN A 37 -9.75 -11.08 -11.48
C ASN A 37 -9.69 -10.47 -10.07
N LEU A 38 -10.50 -10.96 -9.13
CA LEU A 38 -10.45 -10.56 -7.72
C LEU A 38 -9.14 -10.99 -7.05
N ILE A 39 -8.66 -12.21 -7.29
CA ILE A 39 -7.38 -12.69 -6.76
C ILE A 39 -6.24 -11.82 -7.30
N ALA A 40 -6.24 -11.51 -8.60
CA ALA A 40 -5.24 -10.63 -9.21
C ALA A 40 -5.26 -9.22 -8.59
N LEU A 41 -6.45 -8.64 -8.39
CA LEU A 41 -6.61 -7.36 -7.71
C LEU A 41 -6.07 -7.40 -6.28
N TRP A 42 -6.42 -8.45 -5.52
CA TRP A 42 -5.96 -8.63 -4.14
C TRP A 42 -4.43 -8.70 -4.07
N VAL A 43 -3.78 -9.46 -4.96
CA VAL A 43 -2.32 -9.51 -5.05
C VAL A 43 -1.75 -8.12 -5.37
N CYS A 44 -2.33 -7.38 -6.32
CA CYS A 44 -1.87 -6.03 -6.65
C CYS A 44 -1.99 -5.04 -5.49
N VAL A 45 -3.02 -5.15 -4.64
CA VAL A 45 -3.20 -4.28 -3.47
C VAL A 45 -2.22 -4.62 -2.34
N ASN A 46 -1.88 -5.89 -2.16
CA ASN A 46 -1.05 -6.36 -1.04
C ASN A 46 0.46 -6.37 -1.32
N VAL A 47 0.89 -6.23 -2.58
CA VAL A 47 2.32 -6.08 -2.91
C VAL A 47 2.73 -4.62 -2.72
N GLU A 48 3.41 -4.33 -1.61
CA GLU A 48 3.94 -3.00 -1.24
C GLU A 48 5.00 -2.50 -2.26
N GLN A 49 4.57 -1.83 -3.34
CA GLN A 49 5.46 -1.10 -4.25
C GLN A 49 4.78 0.15 -4.86
N PRO A 50 5.54 1.20 -5.24
CA PRO A 50 5.03 2.51 -5.65
C PRO A 50 4.52 2.55 -7.11
N VAL A 51 3.98 1.45 -7.63
CA VAL A 51 3.53 1.36 -9.05
C VAL A 51 2.03 1.64 -9.17
N ARG A 52 1.54 2.70 -8.51
CA ARG A 52 0.09 2.98 -8.41
C ARG A 52 -0.59 3.25 -9.76
N THR A 53 0.11 3.86 -10.72
CA THR A 53 -0.49 4.27 -12.00
C THR A 53 -0.60 3.14 -13.02
N TRP A 54 0.36 2.21 -13.08
CA TRP A 54 0.31 1.07 -14.00
C TRP A 54 -0.53 -0.09 -13.47
N ALA A 55 -0.64 -0.23 -12.15
CA ALA A 55 -1.46 -1.27 -11.51
C ALA A 55 -2.94 -1.14 -11.88
N VAL A 56 -3.47 0.09 -11.98
CA VAL A 56 -4.87 0.33 -12.35
C VAL A 56 -5.15 -0.13 -13.78
N ALA A 57 -4.25 0.14 -14.74
CA ALA A 57 -4.41 -0.32 -16.12
C ALA A 57 -4.28 -1.84 -16.25
N MET A 58 -3.37 -2.46 -15.48
CA MET A 58 -3.21 -3.91 -15.44
C MET A 58 -4.42 -4.62 -14.83
N VAL A 59 -5.10 -3.97 -13.87
CA VAL A 59 -6.32 -4.48 -13.26
C VAL A 59 -7.50 -4.25 -14.19
N LEU A 60 -7.72 -3.05 -14.74
CA LEU A 60 -8.94 -2.75 -15.49
C LEU A 60 -9.07 -3.52 -16.81
N LEU A 61 -7.95 -3.84 -17.47
CA LEU A 61 -7.97 -4.46 -18.80
C LEU A 61 -8.58 -5.89 -18.80
N PRO A 62 -8.22 -6.81 -17.87
CA PRO A 62 -8.91 -8.10 -17.69
C PRO A 62 -10.40 -7.99 -17.39
N TRP A 63 -10.82 -6.97 -16.64
CA TRP A 63 -12.23 -6.75 -16.30
C TRP A 63 -13.04 -6.32 -17.53
N ILE A 64 -12.51 -5.39 -18.33
CA ILE A 64 -13.12 -4.99 -19.59
C ILE A 64 -13.22 -6.19 -20.54
N GLY A 65 -12.15 -6.99 -20.64
CA GLY A 65 -12.15 -8.22 -21.45
C GLY A 65 -13.21 -9.24 -21.01
N LEU A 66 -13.39 -9.43 -19.69
CA LEU A 66 -14.42 -10.31 -19.14
C LEU A 66 -15.84 -9.82 -19.47
N VAL A 67 -16.10 -8.52 -19.33
CA VAL A 67 -17.41 -7.91 -19.64
C VAL A 67 -17.73 -8.06 -21.13
N VAL A 68 -16.77 -7.76 -22.02
CA VAL A 68 -16.95 -7.92 -23.47
C VAL A 68 -17.20 -9.38 -23.84
N ALA A 69 -16.46 -10.32 -23.25
CA ALA A 69 -16.66 -11.75 -23.49
C ALA A 69 -18.04 -12.23 -23.02
N LEU A 70 -18.52 -11.73 -21.87
CA LEU A 70 -19.85 -12.06 -21.35
C LEU A 70 -20.96 -11.53 -22.27
N VAL A 71 -20.90 -10.25 -22.62
CA VAL A 71 -21.89 -9.60 -23.50
C VAL A 71 -21.93 -10.29 -24.87
N ALA A 72 -20.77 -10.62 -25.44
CA ALA A 72 -20.69 -11.33 -26.70
C ALA A 72 -21.25 -12.76 -26.59
N SER A 73 -20.93 -13.50 -25.52
CA SER A 73 -21.38 -14.89 -25.35
C SER A 73 -22.89 -14.97 -25.11
N VAL A 74 -23.47 -14.05 -24.33
CA VAL A 74 -24.90 -14.02 -24.07
C VAL A 74 -25.65 -13.48 -25.29
N GLY A 75 -25.27 -12.31 -25.81
CA GLY A 75 -25.99 -11.64 -26.89
C GLY A 75 -25.95 -12.43 -28.21
N LEU A 76 -24.77 -12.86 -28.64
CA LEU A 76 -24.62 -13.62 -29.89
C LEU A 76 -25.08 -15.06 -29.73
N GLY A 77 -24.97 -15.63 -28.53
CA GLY A 77 -25.49 -16.96 -28.23
C GLY A 77 -27.01 -17.04 -28.34
N LEU A 78 -27.73 -16.02 -27.83
CA LEU A 78 -29.18 -15.94 -27.92
C LEU A 78 -29.64 -15.66 -29.37
N ASP A 79 -29.01 -14.72 -30.10
CA ASP A 79 -29.34 -14.47 -31.51
C ASP A 79 -29.07 -15.70 -32.40
N ALA A 80 -28.00 -16.45 -32.13
CA ALA A 80 -27.72 -17.69 -32.84
C ALA A 80 -28.76 -18.77 -32.54
N ALA A 81 -29.24 -18.86 -31.30
CA ALA A 81 -30.30 -19.80 -30.91
C ALA A 81 -31.61 -19.49 -31.64
N ASP A 82 -32.00 -18.21 -31.73
CA ASP A 82 -33.20 -17.78 -32.46
C ASP A 82 -33.14 -18.13 -33.96
N ARG A 83 -31.93 -18.24 -34.52
CA ARG A 83 -31.69 -18.63 -35.93
C ARG A 83 -31.47 -20.13 -36.13
N GLY A 84 -31.59 -20.95 -35.09
CA GLY A 84 -31.34 -22.39 -35.14
C GLY A 84 -29.85 -22.78 -35.28
N GLY A 85 -28.93 -21.84 -35.01
CA GLY A 85 -27.49 -22.06 -35.00
C GLY A 85 -26.97 -22.57 -33.64
N SER A 86 -25.74 -23.07 -33.63
CA SER A 86 -25.07 -23.52 -32.40
C SER A 86 -24.34 -22.37 -31.70
N PRO A 87 -24.70 -21.99 -30.47
CA PRO A 87 -24.12 -20.88 -29.71
C PRO A 87 -22.75 -21.21 -29.08
N TRP A 88 -22.35 -22.49 -29.02
CA TRP A 88 -21.08 -22.89 -28.39
C TRP A 88 -19.84 -22.27 -29.01
N TRP A 89 -19.89 -21.90 -30.29
CA TRP A 89 -18.79 -21.21 -30.94
C TRP A 89 -18.52 -19.83 -30.33
N PHE A 90 -19.54 -19.15 -29.79
CA PHE A 90 -19.38 -17.86 -29.14
C PHE A 90 -18.75 -17.98 -27.75
N LEU A 91 -19.01 -19.08 -27.03
CA LEU A 91 -18.31 -19.40 -25.79
C LEU A 91 -16.80 -19.58 -26.02
N LEU A 92 -16.42 -20.32 -27.07
CA LEU A 92 -15.00 -20.50 -27.43
C LEU A 92 -14.34 -19.17 -27.83
N ALA A 93 -15.05 -18.33 -28.58
CA ALA A 93 -14.56 -17.01 -28.96
C ALA A 93 -14.38 -16.09 -27.74
N GLY A 94 -15.35 -16.06 -26.82
CA GLY A 94 -15.28 -15.28 -25.58
C GLY A 94 -14.16 -15.75 -24.66
N ALA A 95 -14.00 -17.07 -24.48
CA ALA A 95 -12.91 -17.64 -23.71
C ALA A 95 -11.53 -17.33 -24.33
N GLY A 96 -11.40 -17.44 -25.66
CA GLY A 96 -10.19 -17.09 -26.38
C GLY A 96 -9.79 -15.62 -26.22
N ALA A 97 -10.76 -14.70 -26.32
CA ALA A 97 -10.53 -13.28 -26.10
C ALA A 97 -10.06 -12.96 -24.68
N HIS A 98 -10.66 -13.60 -23.68
CA HIS A 98 -10.27 -13.41 -22.27
C HIS A 98 -8.86 -13.95 -21.98
N LEU A 99 -8.53 -15.14 -22.48
CA LEU A 99 -7.18 -15.71 -22.37
C LEU A 99 -6.14 -14.84 -23.08
N GLY A 100 -6.48 -14.27 -24.23
CA GLY A 100 -5.62 -13.31 -24.94
C GLY A 100 -5.32 -12.07 -24.10
N ALA A 101 -6.32 -11.50 -23.44
CA ALA A 101 -6.14 -10.35 -22.54
C ALA A 101 -5.21 -10.69 -21.35
N LEU A 102 -5.39 -11.87 -20.73
CA LEU A 102 -4.52 -12.34 -19.65
C LEU A 102 -3.06 -12.54 -20.12
N ALA A 103 -2.86 -13.08 -21.32
CA ALA A 103 -1.53 -13.26 -21.90
C ALA A 103 -0.81 -11.91 -22.12
N VAL A 104 -1.53 -10.88 -22.60
CA VAL A 104 -0.99 -9.52 -22.77
C VAL A 104 -0.54 -8.94 -21.42
N VAL A 105 -1.37 -9.06 -20.38
CA VAL A 105 -1.02 -8.61 -19.02
C VAL A 105 0.22 -9.32 -18.50
N ALA A 106 0.30 -10.66 -18.66
CA ALA A 106 1.47 -11.43 -18.24
C ALA A 106 2.76 -11.02 -18.98
N LEU A 107 2.67 -10.75 -20.29
CA LEU A 107 3.80 -10.26 -21.08
C LEU A 107 4.28 -8.88 -20.63
N LEU A 108 3.34 -7.95 -20.38
CA LEU A 108 3.65 -6.63 -19.88
C LEU A 108 4.31 -6.69 -18.48
N ALA A 109 3.80 -7.52 -17.57
CA ALA A 109 4.38 -7.73 -16.25
C ALA A 109 5.82 -8.26 -16.34
N ARG A 110 6.07 -9.27 -17.19
CA ARG A 110 7.43 -9.78 -17.45
C ARG A 110 8.35 -8.72 -18.07
N SER A 111 7.82 -7.82 -18.89
CA SER A 111 8.62 -6.73 -19.47
C SER A 111 9.01 -5.68 -18.43
N ALA A 112 8.12 -5.38 -17.48
CA ALA A 112 8.38 -4.46 -16.40
C ALA A 112 9.43 -5.02 -15.43
N ALA A 113 9.31 -6.29 -15.05
CA ALA A 113 10.30 -6.98 -14.22
C ALA A 113 11.71 -6.96 -14.84
N ARG A 114 11.81 -7.16 -16.16
CA ARG A 114 13.09 -7.10 -16.89
C ARG A 114 13.70 -5.70 -16.94
N ARG A 115 12.88 -4.65 -16.99
CA ARG A 115 13.37 -3.26 -16.92
C ARG A 115 13.90 -2.93 -15.53
N ALA A 116 13.16 -3.30 -14.49
CA ALA A 116 13.58 -3.12 -13.10
C ALA A 116 14.93 -3.81 -12.80
N SER A 117 15.18 -5.01 -13.34
CA SER A 117 16.47 -5.69 -13.19
C SER A 117 17.62 -5.02 -13.94
N ARG A 118 17.33 -4.25 -15.00
CA ARG A 118 18.33 -3.61 -15.85
C ARG A 118 18.80 -2.27 -15.27
N ASP A 119 17.90 -1.56 -14.60
CA ASP A 119 18.15 -0.24 -14.02
C ASP A 119 18.71 -0.33 -12.58
N GLY A 120 18.71 -1.52 -11.97
CA GLY A 120 19.12 -1.77 -10.58
C GLY A 120 20.60 -2.11 -10.33
N VAL A 121 21.48 -2.05 -11.33
CA VAL A 121 22.92 -2.35 -11.14
C VAL A 121 23.76 -1.12 -11.51
N PRO A 122 24.08 -0.22 -10.57
CA PRO A 122 25.26 0.62 -10.72
C PRO A 122 26.49 -0.28 -10.72
N ALA A 123 27.30 -0.16 -11.77
CA ALA A 123 28.58 -0.86 -11.86
C ALA A 123 29.42 -0.57 -10.61
N PRO A 124 30.09 -1.57 -10.00
CA PRO A 124 31.01 -1.30 -8.93
C PRO A 124 32.17 -0.47 -9.48
N ASP A 125 32.22 0.80 -9.10
CA ASP A 125 33.39 1.65 -9.29
C ASP A 125 34.57 0.99 -8.57
N THR A 126 35.47 0.41 -9.37
CA THR A 126 36.85 0.08 -8.99
C THR A 126 37.57 1.36 -8.58
N ALA A 127 37.41 1.76 -7.33
CA ALA A 127 38.23 2.80 -6.69
C ALA A 127 39.51 2.18 -6.11
N ALA A 128 40.64 2.67 -6.60
CA ALA A 128 41.99 2.26 -6.25
C ALA A 128 42.36 2.57 -4.78
N PRO A 129 43.33 1.82 -4.19
CA PRO A 129 43.78 2.01 -2.82
C PRO A 129 44.79 3.17 -2.72
N GLY A 130 44.43 4.24 -2.02
CA GLY A 130 45.27 5.41 -1.84
C GLY A 130 45.35 5.88 -0.39
N ALA A 131 46.54 5.70 0.19
CA ALA A 131 47.19 6.53 1.21
C ALA A 131 46.46 6.82 2.53
N ARG A 132 46.80 6.00 3.54
CA ARG A 132 46.63 6.28 4.96
C ARG A 132 47.83 7.11 5.45
N THR A 133 47.65 8.40 5.71
CA THR A 133 48.61 9.23 6.46
C THR A 133 48.12 9.45 7.89
N GLY A 134 49.00 9.15 8.84
CA GLY A 134 48.75 9.26 10.27
C GLY A 134 48.66 10.71 10.74
N GLY A 135 47.66 10.98 11.57
CA GLY A 135 47.51 12.20 12.33
C GLY A 135 47.46 11.87 13.82
N THR A 136 48.46 12.36 14.54
CA THR A 136 48.66 12.31 15.99
C THR A 136 47.48 12.86 16.78
N ARG A 137 46.98 12.06 17.75
CA ARG A 137 45.89 12.42 18.67
C ARG A 137 46.48 12.98 19.96
N THR A 138 46.28 14.26 20.22
CA THR A 138 46.58 14.92 21.49
C THR A 138 45.44 14.64 22.48
N PRO A 139 45.70 14.28 23.75
CA PRO A 139 44.65 14.01 24.73
C PRO A 139 44.25 15.30 25.44
N SER A 140 42.99 15.69 25.37
CA SER A 140 42.44 16.73 26.26
C SER A 140 40.96 16.50 26.53
N GLU A 141 40.69 16.48 27.84
CA GLU A 141 39.46 16.91 28.51
C GLU A 141 38.44 15.83 28.94
N PRO A 142 38.18 15.69 30.26
CA PRO A 142 37.23 14.72 30.79
C PRO A 142 35.80 15.20 30.55
N ALA A 143 35.12 14.50 29.63
CA ALA A 143 33.71 14.67 29.36
C ALA A 143 32.88 14.40 30.64
N ARG A 144 32.05 15.38 31.02
CA ARG A 144 30.96 15.19 31.98
C ARG A 144 30.11 14.04 31.51
N SER A 145 29.99 13.03 32.36
CA SER A 145 29.15 11.84 32.18
C SER A 145 27.70 12.28 31.98
N ARG A 146 27.25 12.38 30.72
CA ARG A 146 25.82 12.29 30.42
C ARG A 146 25.37 10.88 30.84
N PRO A 147 24.23 10.72 31.51
CA PRO A 147 23.69 9.39 31.81
C PRO A 147 23.57 8.63 30.50
N SER A 148 24.27 7.50 30.43
CA SER A 148 24.27 6.58 29.30
C SER A 148 22.82 6.23 28.99
N ALA A 149 22.30 6.74 27.86
CA ALA A 149 21.06 6.26 27.31
C ALA A 149 21.18 4.74 27.19
N ALA A 150 20.15 4.01 27.65
CA ALA A 150 20.08 2.57 27.46
C ALA A 150 20.35 2.25 25.98
N PRO A 151 21.04 1.13 25.67
CA PRO A 151 21.29 0.75 24.30
C PRO A 151 19.97 0.73 23.52
N PRO A 152 19.95 1.23 22.27
CA PRO A 152 18.73 1.27 21.49
C PRO A 152 18.13 -0.14 21.42
N VAL A 153 16.84 -0.27 21.75
CA VAL A 153 16.11 -1.52 21.61
C VAL A 153 16.22 -1.96 20.15
N ASP A 154 16.76 -3.16 19.92
CA ASP A 154 16.94 -3.71 18.57
C ASP A 154 15.62 -3.66 17.80
N SER A 155 15.60 -2.95 16.67
CA SER A 155 14.44 -2.90 15.78
C SER A 155 14.18 -4.28 15.17
N PRO A 156 12.91 -4.74 15.09
CA PRO A 156 12.60 -6.01 14.46
C PRO A 156 13.03 -5.97 12.98
N ARG A 157 13.67 -7.04 12.50
CA ARG A 157 14.18 -7.14 11.13
C ARG A 157 13.13 -7.70 10.15
N SER A 158 12.08 -8.32 10.67
CA SER A 158 10.97 -8.85 9.89
C SER A 158 9.61 -8.57 10.54
N HIS A 159 8.55 -8.62 9.74
CA HIS A 159 7.18 -8.53 10.25
C HIS A 159 6.82 -9.68 11.20
N GLU A 160 7.41 -10.87 10.99
CA GLU A 160 7.21 -12.02 11.86
C GLU A 160 7.85 -11.82 13.24
N GLU A 161 9.10 -11.34 13.29
CA GLU A 161 9.76 -10.94 14.54
C GLU A 161 8.95 -9.85 15.26
N TRP A 162 8.44 -8.88 14.51
CA TRP A 162 7.57 -7.83 15.04
C TRP A 162 6.29 -8.42 15.64
N ARG A 163 5.58 -9.31 14.93
CA ARG A 163 4.35 -9.94 15.44
C ARG A 163 4.59 -10.71 16.73
N ALA A 164 5.70 -11.45 16.82
CA ALA A 164 6.05 -12.22 18.02
C ALA A 164 6.48 -11.38 19.23
N ARG A 165 6.91 -10.12 19.05
CA ARG A 165 7.43 -9.28 20.13
C ARG A 165 6.37 -8.95 21.19
N VAL A 166 6.68 -9.08 22.48
CA VAL A 166 5.78 -8.62 23.55
C VAL A 166 5.96 -7.13 23.78
N ILE A 167 4.88 -6.35 23.78
CA ILE A 167 4.90 -4.90 23.97
C ILE A 167 4.22 -4.57 25.29
N ARG A 168 4.98 -3.99 26.24
CA ARG A 168 4.49 -3.57 27.56
C ARG A 168 4.64 -2.06 27.77
N ARG A 169 5.57 -1.45 27.05
CA ARG A 169 5.91 -0.02 27.10
C ARG A 169 6.00 0.54 25.68
N PRO A 170 5.79 1.85 25.49
CA PRO A 170 5.91 2.47 24.17
C PRO A 170 7.29 2.27 23.53
N ASP A 171 8.34 2.25 24.37
CA ASP A 171 9.73 2.13 23.92
C ASP A 171 10.11 0.70 23.47
N ASP A 172 9.29 -0.32 23.80
CA ASP A 172 9.51 -1.71 23.37
C ASP A 172 9.32 -1.87 21.85
N VAL A 173 8.65 -0.92 21.20
CA VAL A 173 8.44 -0.92 19.76
C VAL A 173 9.78 -0.86 19.00
N GLY A 174 10.75 -0.11 19.52
CA GLY A 174 11.99 0.21 18.82
C GLY A 174 11.81 1.26 17.72
N TYR A 175 12.92 1.66 17.09
CA TYR A 175 12.90 2.63 15.99
C TYR A 175 12.60 1.96 14.64
N GLY A 176 12.01 2.69 13.70
CA GLY A 176 11.83 2.21 12.32
C GLY A 176 10.69 1.21 12.10
N VAL A 177 9.93 0.83 13.13
CA VAL A 177 8.68 0.09 12.94
C VAL A 177 7.67 0.99 12.23
N LEU A 178 7.06 0.47 11.17
CA LEU A 178 6.12 1.23 10.34
C LEU A 178 4.76 1.39 11.04
N LEU A 179 4.09 2.51 10.81
CA LEU A 179 2.76 2.79 11.36
C LEU A 179 1.71 1.71 11.05
N PRO A 180 1.63 1.15 9.83
CA PRO A 180 0.68 0.06 9.55
C PRO A 180 0.91 -1.17 10.43
N TRP A 181 2.16 -1.52 10.72
CA TRP A 181 2.50 -2.67 11.57
C TRP A 181 2.13 -2.43 13.04
N LEU A 182 2.26 -1.18 13.51
CA LEU A 182 1.79 -0.76 14.83
C LEU A 182 0.26 -0.83 14.93
N ALA A 183 -0.43 -0.29 13.93
CA ALA A 183 -1.89 -0.29 13.87
C ALA A 183 -2.46 -1.71 13.81
N GLU A 184 -1.91 -2.59 12.96
CA GLU A 184 -2.30 -4.00 12.87
C GLU A 184 -2.24 -4.69 14.23
N LYS A 185 -1.11 -4.55 14.93
CA LYS A 185 -0.92 -5.17 16.24
C LYS A 185 -1.82 -4.55 17.30
N TYR A 186 -1.99 -3.23 17.27
CA TYR A 186 -2.93 -2.52 18.15
C TYR A 186 -4.35 -3.08 17.97
N PHE A 187 -4.82 -3.20 16.73
CA PHE A 187 -6.15 -3.74 16.44
C PHE A 187 -6.29 -5.19 16.86
N ALA A 188 -5.25 -6.02 16.71
CA ALA A 188 -5.30 -7.41 17.18
C ALA A 188 -5.51 -7.52 18.70
N HIS A 189 -4.78 -6.74 19.51
CA HIS A 189 -4.99 -6.72 20.96
C HIS A 189 -6.33 -6.06 21.35
N HIS A 190 -6.70 -4.97 20.67
CA HIS A 190 -7.95 -4.26 20.92
C HIS A 190 -9.18 -5.13 20.60
N HIS A 191 -9.15 -5.89 19.49
CA HIS A 191 -10.24 -6.79 19.11
C HIS A 191 -10.49 -7.85 20.18
N ARG A 192 -9.43 -8.49 20.69
CA ARG A 192 -9.54 -9.43 21.82
C ARG A 192 -10.20 -8.77 23.04
N LEU A 193 -9.81 -7.54 23.39
CA LEU A 193 -10.41 -6.81 24.52
C LEU A 193 -11.91 -6.51 24.30
N VAL A 194 -12.32 -6.16 23.09
CA VAL A 194 -13.73 -5.94 22.75
C VAL A 194 -14.50 -7.26 22.83
N ASP A 195 -13.94 -8.35 22.30
CA ASP A 195 -14.57 -9.66 22.28
C ASP A 195 -14.84 -10.22 23.68
N ARG A 196 -14.04 -9.83 24.68
CA ARG A 196 -14.27 -10.19 26.09
C ARG A 196 -15.63 -9.75 26.62
N HIS A 197 -16.22 -8.70 26.05
CA HIS A 197 -17.53 -8.19 26.46
C HIS A 197 -18.69 -8.90 25.75
N LEU A 198 -18.41 -9.73 24.76
CA LEU A 198 -19.44 -10.51 24.06
C LEU A 198 -19.83 -11.76 24.86
N PRO A 199 -21.08 -12.26 24.70
CA PRO A 199 -21.50 -13.51 25.31
C PRO A 199 -20.57 -14.67 24.94
N SER A 200 -20.30 -15.56 25.91
CA SER A 200 -19.48 -16.75 25.68
C SER A 200 -20.08 -17.64 24.58
N GLY A 201 -19.24 -18.08 23.64
CA GLY A 201 -19.62 -18.97 22.53
C GLY A 201 -19.84 -18.27 21.18
N CYS A 202 -19.83 -16.94 21.11
CA CYS A 202 -19.94 -16.22 19.84
C CYS A 202 -18.65 -16.25 19.00
N HIS A 203 -17.48 -16.42 19.63
CA HIS A 203 -16.19 -16.51 18.94
C HIS A 203 -15.28 -17.56 19.58
N PRO A 204 -14.66 -18.48 18.80
CA PRO A 204 -13.72 -19.48 19.31
C PRO A 204 -12.31 -18.91 19.59
N GLY A 205 -12.20 -17.63 19.95
CA GLY A 205 -10.92 -16.92 20.11
C GLY A 205 -10.30 -17.04 21.51
N GLU A 206 -9.01 -16.71 21.61
CA GLU A 206 -8.30 -16.56 22.89
C GLU A 206 -8.95 -15.46 23.75
N THR A 207 -9.19 -15.76 25.03
CA THR A 207 -9.77 -14.79 25.97
C THR A 207 -8.76 -13.67 26.24
N ALA A 208 -9.19 -12.40 26.14
CA ALA A 208 -8.30 -11.28 26.40
C ALA A 208 -7.76 -11.24 27.83
N THR A 209 -6.50 -10.86 27.94
CA THR A 209 -5.74 -10.80 29.19
C THR A 209 -5.40 -9.36 29.58
N ALA A 210 -4.82 -9.17 30.77
CA ALA A 210 -4.26 -7.87 31.15
C ALA A 210 -3.11 -7.43 30.22
N ASP A 211 -2.43 -8.39 29.60
CA ASP A 211 -1.32 -8.14 28.69
C ASP A 211 -1.81 -7.46 27.41
N ASP A 212 -3.00 -7.82 26.92
CA ASP A 212 -3.63 -7.15 25.78
C ASP A 212 -3.96 -5.68 26.09
N ALA A 213 -4.48 -5.40 27.28
CA ALA A 213 -4.77 -4.02 27.71
C ALA A 213 -3.49 -3.17 27.78
N LEU A 214 -2.42 -3.71 28.37
CA LEU A 214 -1.13 -3.03 28.42
C LEU A 214 -0.52 -2.82 27.03
N ALA A 215 -0.63 -3.82 26.15
CA ALA A 215 -0.16 -3.70 24.78
C ALA A 215 -0.91 -2.61 24.01
N VAL A 216 -2.25 -2.52 24.14
CA VAL A 216 -3.08 -1.47 23.52
C VAL A 216 -2.64 -0.08 23.99
N LEU A 217 -2.42 0.12 25.29
CA LEU A 217 -1.95 1.39 25.85
C LEU A 217 -0.55 1.76 25.32
N ALA A 218 0.38 0.82 25.37
CA ALA A 218 1.76 1.02 24.93
C ALA A 218 1.84 1.32 23.42
N LEU A 219 1.11 0.57 22.60
CA LEU A 219 1.05 0.77 21.15
C LEU A 219 0.36 2.10 20.80
N GLY A 220 -0.74 2.44 21.47
CA GLY A 220 -1.44 3.72 21.29
C GLY A 220 -0.54 4.92 21.59
N GLU A 221 0.18 4.89 22.71
CA GLU A 221 1.14 5.93 23.07
C GLU A 221 2.34 5.97 22.12
N SER A 222 2.84 4.83 21.66
CA SER A 222 3.92 4.78 20.67
C SER A 222 3.51 5.40 19.33
N MET A 223 2.29 5.08 18.84
CA MET A 223 1.70 5.71 17.65
C MET A 223 1.53 7.22 17.86
N HIS A 224 1.07 7.66 19.03
CA HIS A 224 0.94 9.08 19.36
C HIS A 224 2.30 9.80 19.28
N ARG A 225 3.35 9.24 19.92
CA ARG A 225 4.71 9.80 19.88
C ARG A 225 5.26 9.87 18.46
N MET A 226 5.05 8.82 17.67
CA MET A 226 5.51 8.77 16.27
C MET A 226 4.81 9.82 15.42
N LEU A 227 3.48 9.90 15.47
CA LEU A 227 2.70 10.90 14.73
C LEU A 227 3.05 12.32 15.17
N PHE A 228 3.29 12.55 16.47
CA PHE A 228 3.69 13.86 16.98
C PHE A 228 5.09 14.26 16.49
N ARG A 229 6.04 13.31 16.47
CA ARG A 229 7.40 13.51 15.93
C ARG A 229 7.36 13.84 14.44
N ASP A 230 6.54 13.14 13.68
CA ASP A 230 6.47 13.27 12.23
C ASP A 230 5.54 14.42 11.79
N ARG A 231 4.76 15.01 12.72
CA ARG A 231 3.84 16.12 12.45
C ARG A 231 4.50 17.26 11.67
N SER A 232 5.69 17.68 12.07
CA SER A 232 6.34 18.82 11.42
C SER A 232 6.78 18.50 9.98
N TRP A 233 7.15 17.24 9.72
CA TRP A 233 7.41 16.75 8.38
C TRP A 233 6.14 16.83 7.52
N PHE A 234 5.00 16.37 8.05
CA PHE A 234 3.73 16.45 7.32
C PHE A 234 3.27 17.88 7.04
N VAL A 235 3.50 18.82 7.97
CA VAL A 235 3.24 20.24 7.73
C VAL A 235 4.09 20.76 6.57
N HIS A 236 5.38 20.45 6.55
CA HIS A 236 6.27 20.85 5.46
C HIS A 236 5.83 20.28 4.12
N ASP A 237 5.53 18.97 4.07
CA ASP A 237 5.07 18.31 2.85
C ASP A 237 3.74 18.90 2.37
N ALA A 238 2.75 19.07 3.25
CA ALA A 238 1.47 19.68 2.88
C ALA A 238 1.65 21.06 2.23
N MET A 239 2.49 21.91 2.82
CA MET A 239 2.80 23.23 2.25
C MET A 239 3.50 23.12 0.88
N ARG A 240 4.42 22.16 0.70
CA ARG A 240 5.09 21.92 -0.59
C ARG A 240 4.12 21.43 -1.67
N TRP A 241 3.11 20.65 -1.28
CA TRP A 241 2.04 20.16 -2.15
C TRP A 241 0.91 21.17 -2.35
N GLY A 242 1.07 22.41 -1.87
CA GLY A 242 0.18 23.52 -2.19
C GLY A 242 -0.98 23.73 -1.21
N ALA A 243 -0.95 23.09 -0.04
CA ALA A 243 -1.88 23.44 1.03
C ALA A 243 -1.64 24.88 1.50
N THR A 244 -2.72 25.53 1.92
CA THR A 244 -2.71 26.85 2.55
C THR A 244 -2.49 26.72 4.07
N TRP A 245 -2.06 27.79 4.73
CA TRP A 245 -1.90 27.77 6.18
C TRP A 245 -3.23 27.59 6.92
N ASN A 246 -4.34 28.09 6.36
CA ASN A 246 -5.68 27.87 6.90
C ASN A 246 -6.09 26.39 6.86
N GLU A 247 -5.84 25.68 5.75
CA GLU A 247 -6.11 24.24 5.64
C GLU A 247 -5.25 23.42 6.62
N VAL A 248 -3.96 23.75 6.75
CA VAL A 248 -3.06 23.07 7.69
C VAL A 248 -3.47 23.34 9.14
N ALA A 249 -3.81 24.57 9.48
CA ALA A 249 -4.27 24.96 10.81
C ALA A 249 -5.56 24.24 11.20
N ALA A 250 -6.53 24.17 10.27
CA ALA A 250 -7.78 23.44 10.47
C ALA A 250 -7.55 21.93 10.65
N ALA A 251 -6.69 21.32 9.83
CA ALA A 251 -6.38 19.88 9.93
C ALA A 251 -5.70 19.51 11.26
N LEU A 252 -4.93 20.43 11.84
CA LEU A 252 -4.26 20.24 13.13
C LEU A 252 -5.08 20.72 14.34
N ASP A 253 -6.24 21.33 14.11
CA ASP A 253 -7.05 22.01 15.13
C ASP A 253 -6.23 23.03 15.96
N VAL A 254 -5.49 23.89 15.27
CA VAL A 254 -4.69 24.96 15.89
C VAL A 254 -4.80 26.26 15.11
N THR A 255 -4.24 27.35 15.64
CA THR A 255 -4.12 28.61 14.90
C THR A 255 -3.02 28.54 13.83
N THR A 256 -3.13 29.35 12.77
CA THR A 256 -2.09 29.45 11.71
C THR A 256 -0.73 29.83 12.26
N GLY A 257 -0.67 30.69 13.28
CA GLY A 257 0.57 31.04 13.99
C GLY A 257 1.23 29.82 14.67
N ARG A 258 0.45 28.94 15.29
CA ARG A 258 0.96 27.72 15.90
C ARG A 258 1.40 26.71 14.85
N ALA A 259 0.66 26.54 13.76
CA ALA A 259 1.10 25.72 12.62
C ALA A 259 2.44 26.20 12.04
N ARG A 260 2.62 27.52 11.86
CA ARG A 260 3.91 28.11 11.44
C ARG A 260 5.04 27.84 12.42
N SER A 261 4.80 27.90 13.73
CA SER A 261 5.83 27.58 14.73
C SER A 261 6.30 26.14 14.65
N VAL A 262 5.41 25.20 14.30
CA VAL A 262 5.76 23.79 14.10
C VAL A 262 6.73 23.64 12.92
N LEU A 263 6.42 24.27 11.78
CA LEU A 263 7.32 24.22 10.61
C LEU A 263 8.65 24.93 10.88
N ARG A 264 8.63 26.07 11.60
CA ARG A 264 9.84 26.81 11.96
C ARG A 264 10.78 25.98 12.82
N SER A 265 10.28 25.44 13.93
CA SER A 265 11.09 24.61 14.83
C SER A 265 11.69 23.41 14.10
N TYR A 266 10.93 22.79 13.18
CA TYR A 266 11.44 21.72 12.37
C TYR A 266 12.55 22.15 11.40
N ALA A 267 12.37 23.26 10.68
CA ALA A 267 13.40 23.79 9.78
C ALA A 267 14.69 24.13 10.54
N GLU A 268 14.57 24.69 11.75
CA GLU A 268 15.70 24.99 12.65
C GLU A 268 16.41 23.70 13.09
N THR A 269 15.69 22.69 13.59
CA THR A 269 16.28 21.39 13.96
C THR A 269 16.95 20.69 12.77
N GLN A 270 16.36 20.75 11.57
CA GLN A 270 16.99 20.19 10.37
C GLN A 270 18.25 20.94 9.97
N ARG A 271 18.32 22.25 10.23
CA ARG A 271 19.51 23.06 9.96
C ARG A 271 20.62 22.76 10.95
N GLU A 272 20.30 22.65 12.23
CA GLU A 272 21.25 22.27 13.29
C GLU A 272 21.86 20.89 13.02
N LEU A 273 21.04 19.92 12.62
CA LEU A 273 21.51 18.57 12.26
C LEU A 273 22.48 18.58 11.07
N TYR A 274 22.21 19.43 10.07
CA TYR A 274 23.09 19.60 8.92
C TYR A 274 24.44 20.16 9.33
N GLU A 275 24.44 21.23 10.13
CA GLU A 275 25.67 21.86 10.61
C GLU A 275 26.44 20.93 11.55
N GLU A 276 25.77 20.09 12.32
CA GLU A 276 26.40 19.09 13.17
C GLU A 276 27.13 18.01 12.36
N THR A 277 26.41 17.39 11.42
CA THR A 277 26.97 16.32 10.58
C THR A 277 28.07 16.81 9.64
N GLU A 278 27.94 18.04 9.11
CA GLU A 278 29.00 18.68 8.32
C GLU A 278 30.27 18.91 9.17
N ARG A 279 30.11 19.35 10.43
CA ARG A 279 31.23 19.58 11.34
C ARG A 279 31.95 18.29 11.76
N THR A 280 31.22 17.18 11.91
CA THR A 280 31.82 15.87 12.23
C THR A 280 32.47 15.20 11.02
N GLY A 281 32.28 15.76 9.82
CA GLY A 281 32.77 15.17 8.56
C GLY A 281 31.94 13.96 8.11
N ASP A 282 30.78 13.74 8.73
CA ASP A 282 29.82 12.74 8.32
C ASP A 282 29.06 13.21 7.06
N ARG A 283 28.35 12.29 6.42
CA ARG A 283 27.45 12.65 5.33
C ARG A 283 26.40 13.66 5.86
N PRO A 284 26.25 14.85 5.25
CA PRO A 284 25.34 15.86 5.76
C PRO A 284 23.90 15.34 5.83
N LEU A 285 23.28 15.41 7.01
CA LEU A 285 21.88 15.05 7.25
C LEU A 285 21.07 16.30 7.57
N GLY A 286 19.85 16.40 7.06
CA GLY A 286 18.99 17.56 7.31
C GLY A 286 19.03 18.61 6.19
N TYR A 287 18.88 19.88 6.54
CA TYR A 287 18.68 20.97 5.58
C TYR A 287 19.96 21.76 5.31
N SER A 288 20.39 21.71 4.05
CA SER A 288 21.34 22.69 3.52
C SER A 288 20.77 24.11 3.64
N ALA A 289 21.63 25.12 3.48
CA ALA A 289 21.22 26.52 3.57
C ALA A 289 20.06 26.86 2.60
N GLU A 290 20.10 26.29 1.39
CA GLU A 290 19.06 26.47 0.37
C GLU A 290 17.72 25.78 0.74
N LYS A 291 17.77 24.56 1.30
CA LYS A 291 16.56 23.89 1.79
C LYS A 291 15.95 24.62 2.98
N TYR A 292 16.79 25.12 3.88
CA TYR A 292 16.36 25.91 5.02
C TYR A 292 15.69 27.22 4.58
N SER A 293 16.31 27.98 3.65
CA SER A 293 15.71 29.20 3.11
C SER A 293 14.38 28.93 2.39
N SER A 294 14.27 27.82 1.68
CA SER A 294 13.02 27.37 1.04
C SER A 294 11.92 27.10 2.08
N ALA A 295 12.24 26.42 3.18
CA ALA A 295 11.27 26.19 4.27
C ALA A 295 10.84 27.51 4.95
N LEU A 296 11.78 28.46 5.14
CA LEU A 296 11.45 29.79 5.65
C LEU A 296 10.58 30.60 4.69
N ALA A 297 10.72 30.41 3.38
CA ALA A 297 9.85 31.05 2.40
C ALA A 297 8.40 30.56 2.53
N LEU A 298 8.17 29.26 2.76
CA LEU A 298 6.82 28.72 3.02
C LEU A 298 6.17 29.33 4.26
N ILE A 299 6.94 29.57 5.33
CA ILE A 299 6.46 30.20 6.57
C ILE A 299 5.96 31.64 6.33
N ARG A 300 6.53 32.34 5.35
CA ARG A 300 6.19 33.74 5.02
C ARG A 300 4.95 33.88 4.11
N LEU A 301 4.42 32.78 3.57
CA LEU A 301 3.20 32.83 2.76
C LEU A 301 2.02 33.36 3.58
N ALA A 302 1.13 34.11 2.92
CA ALA A 302 -0.14 34.54 3.50
C ALA A 302 -1.04 33.33 3.83
N ASP A 303 -2.04 33.52 4.70
CA ASP A 303 -2.84 32.41 5.23
C ASP A 303 -3.57 31.60 4.14
N ASP A 304 -4.00 32.28 3.07
CA ASP A 304 -4.71 31.71 1.92
C ASP A 304 -3.82 31.48 0.69
N ALA A 305 -2.53 31.79 0.77
CA ALA A 305 -1.62 31.65 -0.36
C ALA A 305 -1.15 30.20 -0.51
N ARG A 306 -1.07 29.72 -1.75
CA ARG A 306 -0.51 28.41 -2.10
C ARG A 306 0.95 28.55 -2.54
N SER A 307 1.75 27.52 -2.29
CA SER A 307 3.14 27.48 -2.77
C SER A 307 3.16 27.51 -4.31
N PRO A 308 4.02 28.35 -4.94
CA PRO A 308 4.14 28.43 -6.39
C PRO A 308 4.65 27.14 -7.04
N SER A 309 5.27 26.23 -6.28
CA SER A 309 5.71 24.92 -6.76
C SER A 309 4.57 23.91 -6.97
N ALA A 310 3.35 24.24 -6.56
CA ALA A 310 2.18 23.35 -6.64
C ALA A 310 1.23 23.68 -7.80
N ALA A 311 1.56 24.70 -8.60
CA ALA A 311 0.86 25.07 -9.83
C ALA A 311 1.57 24.47 -11.05
#